data_AF-A0A2J8TAW0-F1
#
_entry.id   AF-A0A2J8TAW0-F1
#
_cell.length_a   1.000
_cell.length_b   1.000
_cell.length_c   1.000
_cell.angle_alpha   90.00
_cell.angle_beta   90.00
_cell.angle_gamma   90.00
#
_symmetry.space_group_name_H-M   'P 1'
#
loop_
_entity.id
_entity.type
_entity.pdbx_description
1 polymer ?
#
loop_
_entity_poly.entity_id
_entity_poly.type
_entity_poly.pdbx_seq_one_letter_code
_entity_poly.pdbx_strand_id
1 'polypeptide(L)'
;MDQKAEFRLLYSSLFSCSSYRLAYILGREMLITCAIYISFSRWVARVFEISPFEPWITRDKVERMHITDMKLPHLPGLEDLGIQATPLELKAIEVLRRHRTYRWLSAEIEDVKPAKTVNI
;
A
#
# COMPACT_ATOMS: atom_id res chain seq x y z
N MET A 1 -27.39 19.47 40.43
CA MET A 1 -25.97 19.62 40.08
C MET A 1 -25.68 18.61 38.98
N ASP A 2 -25.47 19.10 37.77
CA ASP A 2 -25.63 18.35 36.52
C ASP A 2 -24.30 17.69 36.08
N GLN A 3 -24.15 16.39 36.37
CA GLN A 3 -22.92 15.62 36.07
C GLN A 3 -22.60 15.51 34.57
N LYS A 4 -23.55 15.83 33.68
CA LYS A 4 -23.34 15.80 32.23
C LYS A 4 -22.52 16.98 31.70
N ALA A 5 -22.39 18.06 32.47
CA ALA A 5 -21.60 19.24 32.09
C ALA A 5 -20.10 19.05 32.34
N GLU A 6 -19.72 18.45 33.48
CA GLU A 6 -18.31 18.18 33.80
C GLU A 6 -17.68 17.14 32.87
N PHE A 7 -18.43 16.10 32.50
CA PHE A 7 -17.95 15.08 31.56
C PHE A 7 -17.64 15.64 30.17
N ARG A 8 -18.36 16.70 29.77
CA ARG A 8 -18.18 17.36 28.47
C ARG A 8 -16.94 18.27 28.44
N LEU A 9 -16.58 18.88 29.57
CA LEU A 9 -15.40 19.73 29.71
C LEU A 9 -14.10 18.91 29.87
N LEU A 10 -14.18 17.71 30.46
CA LEU A 10 -13.05 16.78 30.51
C LEU A 10 -12.71 16.20 29.13
N TYR A 11 -13.71 15.97 28.28
CA TYR A 11 -13.47 15.44 26.93
C TYR A 11 -12.89 16.49 25.96
N SER A 12 -13.22 17.79 26.12
CA SER A 12 -12.69 18.85 25.26
C SER A 12 -11.25 19.27 25.62
N SER A 13 -10.85 19.14 26.88
CA SER A 13 -9.49 19.48 27.34
C SER A 13 -8.43 18.43 26.99
N LEU A 14 -8.82 17.16 26.81
CA LEU A 14 -7.91 16.09 26.38
C LEU A 14 -7.65 16.06 24.86
N PHE A 15 -8.51 16.68 24.05
CA PHE A 15 -8.41 16.63 22.58
C PHE A 15 -7.46 17.67 21.97
N SER A 16 -7.11 18.73 22.71
CA SER A 16 -6.33 19.84 22.14
C SER A 16 -4.81 19.64 22.23
N CYS A 17 -4.30 18.82 23.16
CA CYS A 17 -2.84 18.78 23.44
C CYS A 17 -2.14 17.41 23.32
N SER A 18 -2.89 16.30 23.16
CA SER A 18 -2.33 14.93 23.13
C SER A 18 -2.33 14.26 21.75
N SER A 19 -2.98 14.87 20.76
CA SER A 19 -3.20 14.21 19.46
C SER A 19 -1.93 14.14 18.60
N TYR A 20 -1.10 15.17 18.62
CA TYR A 20 0.17 15.18 17.87
C TYR A 20 1.23 14.28 18.50
N ARG A 21 1.29 14.17 19.83
CA ARG A 21 2.29 13.33 20.51
C ARG A 21 2.01 11.84 20.31
N LEU A 22 0.75 11.43 20.34
CA LEU A 22 0.34 10.06 20.02
C LEU A 22 0.47 9.75 18.54
N ALA A 23 0.17 10.69 17.63
CA ALA A 23 0.41 10.52 16.20
C ALA A 23 1.91 10.40 15.86
N TYR A 24 2.78 11.15 16.54
CA TYR A 24 4.23 11.02 16.39
C TYR A 24 4.78 9.70 16.95
N ILE A 25 4.24 9.21 18.07
CA ILE A 25 4.63 7.91 18.64
C ILE A 25 4.16 6.76 17.74
N LEU A 26 2.90 6.78 17.30
CA LEU A 26 2.36 5.80 16.33
C LEU A 26 3.10 5.85 14.99
N GLY A 27 3.39 7.04 14.46
CA GLY A 27 4.17 7.21 13.24
C GLY A 27 5.62 6.71 13.39
N ARG A 28 6.25 6.95 14.55
CA ARG A 28 7.63 6.50 14.83
C ARG A 28 7.71 4.98 15.02
N GLU A 29 6.77 4.38 15.72
CA GLU A 29 6.65 2.91 15.86
C GLU A 29 6.39 2.24 14.49
N MET A 30 5.53 2.83 13.65
CA MET A 30 5.29 2.34 12.29
C MET A 30 6.54 2.47 11.41
N LEU A 31 7.27 3.58 11.49
CA LEU A 31 8.51 3.78 10.73
C LEU A 31 9.62 2.83 11.19
N ILE A 32 9.76 2.58 12.50
CA ILE A 32 10.71 1.61 13.04
C ILE A 32 10.36 0.19 12.57
N THR A 33 9.08 -0.17 12.60
CA THR A 33 8.62 -1.49 12.12
C THR A 33 8.86 -1.66 10.62
N CYS A 34 8.54 -0.64 9.81
CA CYS A 34 8.82 -0.64 8.38
C CYS A 34 10.33 -0.69 8.07
N ALA A 35 11.16 0.06 8.79
CA ALA A 35 12.60 0.09 8.56
C ALA A 35 13.27 -1.25 8.93
N ILE A 36 12.85 -1.87 10.03
CA ILE A 36 13.30 -3.20 10.44
C ILE A 36 12.83 -4.25 9.42
N TYR A 37 11.58 -4.16 8.95
CA TYR A 37 11.01 -5.08 7.97
C TYR A 37 11.70 -5.00 6.60
N ILE A 38 11.99 -3.79 6.11
CA ILE A 38 12.73 -3.59 4.85
C ILE A 38 14.16 -4.13 4.98
N SER A 39 14.82 -3.88 6.12
CA SER A 39 16.18 -4.38 6.37
C SER A 39 16.22 -5.91 6.38
N PHE A 40 15.27 -6.56 7.05
CA PHE A 40 15.15 -8.01 7.06
C PHE A 40 14.85 -8.58 5.66
N SER A 41 13.92 -7.98 4.92
CA SER A 41 13.57 -8.39 3.56
C SER A 41 14.74 -8.29 2.58
N ARG A 42 15.62 -7.28 2.75
CA ARG A 42 16.86 -7.15 1.96
C ARG A 42 17.84 -8.28 2.22
N TRP A 43 17.95 -8.75 3.47
CA TRP A 43 18.81 -9.90 3.80
C TRP A 43 18.28 -11.19 3.18
N VAL A 44 16.97 -11.41 3.23
CA VAL A 44 16.32 -12.55 2.57
C VAL A 44 16.54 -12.49 1.05
N ALA A 45 16.37 -11.31 0.43
CA ALA A 45 16.63 -11.12 -1.00
C ALA A 45 18.08 -11.46 -1.39
N ARG A 46 19.07 -11.11 -0.55
CA ARG A 46 20.47 -11.47 -0.77
C ARG A 46 20.68 -12.98 -0.81
N VAL A 47 19.94 -13.76 -0.03
CA VAL A 47 20.05 -15.24 -0.07
C VAL A 47 19.55 -15.78 -1.41
N PHE A 48 18.46 -15.23 -1.95
CA PHE A 48 17.93 -15.61 -3.26
C PHE A 48 18.86 -15.21 -4.42
N GLU A 49 19.56 -14.08 -4.31
CA GLU A 49 20.54 -13.61 -5.31
C GLU A 49 21.79 -14.49 -5.45
N ILE A 50 22.11 -15.31 -4.45
CA ILE A 50 23.28 -16.22 -4.52
C ILE A 50 23.01 -17.38 -5.49
N SER A 51 21.74 -17.68 -5.78
CA SER A 51 21.39 -18.77 -6.69
C SER A 51 21.77 -18.44 -8.15
N PRO A 52 22.23 -19.43 -8.94
CA PRO A 52 22.62 -19.23 -10.35
C PRO A 52 21.42 -19.11 -11.30
N PHE A 53 20.20 -19.28 -10.80
CA PHE A 53 18.97 -19.16 -11.57
C PHE A 53 18.43 -17.73 -11.47
N GLU A 54 17.51 -17.36 -12.37
CA GLU A 54 16.86 -16.05 -12.30
C GLU A 54 16.08 -15.91 -10.97
N PRO A 55 16.53 -15.04 -10.05
CA PRO A 55 15.95 -14.96 -8.72
C PRO A 55 14.60 -14.26 -8.77
N TRP A 56 13.60 -14.85 -8.12
CA TRP A 56 12.26 -14.25 -8.06
C TRP A 56 12.21 -12.97 -7.21
N ILE A 57 13.13 -12.87 -6.24
CA ILE A 57 13.25 -11.76 -5.29
C ILE A 57 14.70 -11.26 -5.33
N THR A 58 14.88 -9.99 -5.66
CA THR A 58 16.17 -9.28 -5.62
C THR A 58 16.08 -8.08 -4.68
N ARG A 59 17.23 -7.59 -4.20
CA ARG A 59 17.31 -6.42 -3.32
C ARG A 59 16.76 -5.18 -4.00
N ASP A 60 17.09 -5.00 -5.27
CA ASP A 60 16.58 -3.93 -6.12
C ASP A 60 15.05 -4.02 -6.26
N LYS A 61 14.49 -5.23 -6.45
CA LYS A 61 13.03 -5.42 -6.46
C LYS A 61 12.38 -5.07 -5.13
N VAL A 62 12.98 -5.43 -3.99
CA VAL A 62 12.46 -5.06 -2.67
C VAL A 62 12.44 -3.53 -2.51
N GLU A 63 13.51 -2.83 -2.86
CA GLU A 63 13.55 -1.36 -2.77
C GLU A 63 12.51 -0.71 -3.69
N ARG A 64 12.41 -1.14 -4.95
CA ARG A 64 11.42 -0.62 -5.90
C ARG A 64 9.98 -0.79 -5.44
N MET A 65 9.63 -1.93 -4.84
CA MET A 65 8.27 -2.16 -4.34
C MET A 65 7.88 -1.28 -3.14
N HIS A 66 8.85 -0.70 -2.43
CA HIS A 66 8.60 0.16 -1.27
C HIS A 66 8.75 1.65 -1.59
N ILE A 67 9.25 2.00 -2.78
CA ILE A 67 9.25 3.38 -3.27
C ILE A 67 7.86 3.68 -3.82
N THR A 68 7.29 4.82 -3.43
CA THR A 68 5.98 5.27 -3.92
C THR A 68 6.10 5.92 -5.29
N ASP A 69 5.16 5.63 -6.19
CA ASP A 69 5.06 6.30 -7.49
C ASP A 69 4.83 7.81 -7.33
N MET A 70 5.63 8.62 -8.04
CA MET A 70 5.54 10.07 -8.01
C MET A 70 4.54 10.57 -9.06
N LYS A 71 3.59 11.43 -8.65
CA LYS A 71 2.71 12.14 -9.58
C LYS A 71 3.46 13.33 -10.17
N LEU A 72 3.71 13.30 -11.48
CA LEU A 72 4.47 14.31 -12.21
C LEU A 72 3.55 15.02 -13.23
N PRO A 73 2.82 16.08 -12.81
CA PRO A 73 1.78 16.69 -13.65
C PRO A 73 2.32 17.53 -14.82
N HIS A 74 3.62 17.82 -14.84
CA HIS A 74 4.25 18.63 -15.88
C HIS A 74 4.76 17.82 -17.08
N LEU A 75 4.72 16.49 -16.98
CA LEU A 75 5.14 15.60 -18.06
C LEU A 75 3.95 15.34 -19.00
N PRO A 76 4.20 15.13 -20.31
CA PRO A 76 3.15 14.74 -21.25
C PRO A 76 2.52 13.42 -20.82
N GLY A 77 1.19 13.35 -20.93
CA GLY A 77 0.38 12.20 -20.54
C GLY A 77 0.38 11.11 -21.60
N LEU A 78 -0.21 9.96 -21.24
CA LEU A 78 -0.46 8.89 -22.23
C LEU A 78 -1.55 9.34 -23.23
N GLU A 79 -2.44 10.22 -22.78
CA GLU A 79 -3.54 10.78 -23.55
C GLU A 79 -3.05 11.66 -24.73
N ASP A 80 -1.91 12.33 -24.56
CA ASP A 80 -1.30 13.17 -25.61
C ASP A 80 -0.80 12.33 -26.80
N LEU A 81 -0.55 11.04 -26.60
CA LEU A 81 -0.21 10.07 -27.64
C LEU A 81 -1.45 9.47 -28.33
N GLY A 82 -2.65 9.90 -27.95
CA GLY A 82 -3.91 9.35 -28.46
C GLY A 82 -4.29 7.99 -27.86
N ILE A 83 -3.65 7.59 -26.74
CA ILE A 83 -3.91 6.32 -26.06
C ILE A 83 -4.67 6.59 -24.76
N GLN A 84 -5.82 5.92 -24.58
CA GLN A 84 -6.56 5.97 -23.33
C GLN A 84 -6.02 4.93 -22.35
N ALA A 85 -5.69 5.35 -21.12
CA ALA A 85 -5.27 4.44 -20.06
C ALA A 85 -6.40 3.47 -19.69
N THR A 86 -6.18 2.17 -19.85
CA THR A 86 -7.13 1.13 -19.43
C THR A 86 -6.95 0.79 -17.95
N PRO A 87 -8.03 0.76 -17.15
CA PRO A 87 -7.93 0.42 -15.73
C PRO A 87 -7.51 -1.05 -15.52
N LEU A 88 -6.78 -1.29 -14.44
CA LEU A 88 -6.19 -2.61 -14.13
C LEU A 88 -7.26 -3.69 -13.93
N GLU A 89 -8.39 -3.33 -13.33
CA GLU A 89 -9.49 -4.22 -12.99
C GLU A 89 -10.04 -4.96 -14.22
N LEU A 90 -10.06 -4.31 -15.39
CA LEU A 90 -10.55 -4.91 -16.63
C LEU A 90 -9.60 -5.97 -17.20
N LYS A 91 -8.31 -5.90 -16.87
CA LYS A 91 -7.26 -6.78 -17.41
C LYS A 91 -6.66 -7.75 -16.40
N ALA A 92 -6.87 -7.54 -15.10
CA ALA A 92 -6.29 -8.36 -14.04
C ALA A 92 -6.66 -9.84 -14.15
N ILE A 93 -7.91 -10.15 -14.55
CA ILE A 93 -8.39 -11.53 -14.68
C ILE A 93 -7.60 -12.32 -15.73
N GLU A 94 -7.25 -11.70 -16.85
CA GLU A 94 -6.59 -12.35 -17.97
C GLU A 94 -5.22 -12.89 -17.54
N VAL A 95 -4.50 -12.09 -16.76
CA VAL A 95 -3.17 -12.42 -16.23
C VAL A 95 -3.27 -13.40 -15.05
N LEU A 96 -4.18 -13.14 -14.09
CA LEU A 96 -4.26 -13.90 -12.84
C LEU A 96 -5.02 -15.22 -12.96
N ARG A 97 -5.73 -15.49 -14.07
CA ARG A 97 -6.48 -16.74 -14.27
C ARG A 97 -5.60 -17.98 -14.14
N ARG A 98 -4.33 -17.93 -14.58
CA ARG A 98 -3.38 -19.05 -14.44
C ARG A 98 -3.08 -19.41 -12.98
N HIS A 99 -3.20 -18.46 -12.06
CA HIS A 99 -2.90 -18.66 -10.63
C HIS A 99 -4.13 -19.07 -9.81
N ARG A 100 -5.33 -19.10 -10.40
CA ARG A 100 -6.56 -19.53 -9.71
C ARG A 100 -6.64 -21.05 -9.63
N THR A 101 -7.18 -21.56 -8.52
CA THR A 101 -7.48 -23.00 -8.40
C THR A 101 -8.69 -23.38 -9.26
N TYR A 102 -8.81 -24.67 -9.59
CA TYR A 102 -9.86 -25.18 -10.49
C TYR A 102 -11.28 -24.73 -10.10
N ARG A 103 -11.59 -24.70 -8.79
CA ARG A 103 -12.90 -24.28 -8.27
C ARG A 103 -13.28 -22.84 -8.61
N TRP A 104 -12.30 -21.97 -8.84
CA TRP A 104 -12.46 -20.53 -9.06
C TRP A 104 -12.03 -20.09 -10.47
N LEU A 105 -11.68 -21.04 -11.34
CA LEU A 105 -11.20 -20.75 -12.70
C LEU A 105 -12.29 -20.10 -13.57
N SER A 106 -13.54 -20.52 -13.39
CA SER A 106 -14.72 -20.00 -14.08
C SER A 106 -15.44 -18.88 -13.31
N ALA A 107 -14.87 -18.39 -12.19
CA ALA A 107 -15.49 -17.31 -11.44
C ALA A 107 -15.47 -16.00 -12.25
N GLU A 108 -16.57 -15.26 -12.18
CA GLU A 108 -16.78 -14.05 -12.95
C GLU A 108 -15.92 -12.89 -12.41
N ILE A 109 -15.75 -11.86 -13.24
CA ILE A 109 -14.93 -10.69 -12.90
C ILE A 109 -15.67 -9.81 -11.89
N GLU A 110 -17.00 -9.72 -12.04
CA GLU A 110 -17.88 -8.82 -11.28
C GLU A 110 -18.00 -9.19 -9.80
N ASP A 111 -17.76 -10.46 -9.45
CA ASP A 111 -17.77 -10.94 -8.07
C ASP A 111 -16.65 -10.32 -7.22
N VAL A 112 -15.58 -9.83 -7.85
CA VAL A 112 -14.43 -9.24 -7.15
C VAL A 112 -14.63 -7.73 -7.03
N LYS A 113 -14.80 -7.25 -5.80
CA LYS A 113 -14.90 -5.81 -5.52
C LYS A 113 -13.59 -5.09 -5.89
N PRO A 114 -13.65 -3.90 -6.53
CA PRO A 114 -12.46 -3.16 -6.93
C PRO A 114 -11.63 -2.71 -5.72
N ALA A 115 -10.33 -2.51 -5.94
CA ALA A 115 -9.42 -2.05 -4.89
C ALA A 115 -9.72 -0.60 -4.49
N LYS A 116 -9.38 -0.22 -3.24
CA LYS A 116 -9.54 1.16 -2.77
C LYS A 116 -8.49 2.05 -3.42
N THR A 117 -8.95 3.09 -4.14
CA THR A 117 -8.08 4.07 -4.79
C THR A 117 -7.66 5.17 -3.81
N VAL A 118 -6.40 5.60 -3.88
CA VAL A 118 -5.88 6.75 -3.14
C VAL A 118 -5.62 7.89 -4.11
N ASN A 119 -6.44 8.94 -4.02
CA ASN A 119 -6.25 10.17 -4.79
C ASN A 119 -5.61 11.21 -3.87
N ILE A 120 -4.28 11.34 -3.97
CA ILE A 120 -3.49 12.44 -3.40
C ILE A 120 -3.36 13.56 -4.41
#